data_AF-A0A0P9PLN6-F1
#
_entry.id   AF-A0A0P9PLN6-F1
#
_cell.length_a   1.000
_cell.length_b   1.000
_cell.length_c   1.000
_cell.angle_alpha   90.00
_cell.angle_beta   90.00
_cell.angle_gamma   90.00
#
_symmetry.space_group_name_H-M   'P 1'
#
loop_
_entity.id
_entity.type
_entity.pdbx_description
1 polymer ?
#
loop_
_entity_poly.entity_id
_entity_poly.type
_entity_poly.pdbx_seq_one_letter_code
_entity_poly.pdbx_strand_id
1 'polypeptide(L)' 'MMILVDPRRKLAVQPGDISSMQMVTTPGGRWALELQMISGREIVIPASNDQGSVDLNVVHAQLMEASE' A
#
# COMPACT_ATOMS: atom_id res chain seq x y z
N MET A 1 11.57 1.81 -13.79
CA MET A 1 11.17 0.63 -12.99
C MET A 1 11.31 1.00 -11.52
N MET A 2 10.23 1.42 -10.87
CA MET A 2 10.23 1.81 -9.47
C MET A 2 9.44 0.77 -8.69
N ILE A 3 10.11 0.10 -7.76
CA ILE A 3 9.50 -0.85 -6.82
C ILE A 3 9.25 -0.05 -5.56
N LEU A 4 7.99 0.08 -5.15
CA LEU A 4 7.71 0.59 -3.80
C LEU A 4 8.07 -0.52 -2.83
N VAL A 5 9.25 -0.37 -2.25
CA VAL A 5 9.74 -1.21 -1.17
C VAL A 5 9.36 -0.50 0.12
N ASP A 6 8.40 -1.04 0.87
CA ASP A 6 8.38 -0.76 2.31
C ASP A 6 9.56 -1.53 2.93
N PRO A 7 10.67 -0.86 3.32
CA PRO A 7 11.85 -1.54 3.84
C PRO A 7 11.57 -2.24 5.17
N ARG A 8 10.45 -1.91 5.82
CA ARG A 8 10.04 -2.42 7.14
C ARG A 8 9.26 -3.73 7.01
N ARG A 9 8.62 -3.96 5.86
CA ARG A 9 7.86 -5.18 5.55
C ARG A 9 8.45 -6.03 4.42
N LYS A 10 9.59 -5.64 3.84
CA LYS A 10 10.16 -6.27 2.63
C LYS A 10 9.12 -6.40 1.51
N LEU A 11 8.18 -5.46 1.48
CA LEU A 11 7.08 -5.53 0.55
C LEU A 11 7.47 -4.73 -0.68
N ALA A 12 7.90 -5.44 -1.71
CA ALA A 12 8.22 -4.91 -3.02
C ALA A 12 6.98 -5.05 -3.91
N VAL A 13 6.23 -3.97 -4.09
CA VAL A 13 5.07 -3.94 -4.99
C VAL A 13 5.43 -3.13 -6.22
N GLN A 14 5.22 -3.69 -7.40
CA GLN A 14 5.25 -2.92 -8.64
C GLN A 14 3.87 -2.31 -8.89
N PRO A 15 3.78 -1.02 -9.21
CA PRO A 15 2.48 -0.38 -9.50
C PRO A 15 1.69 -1.09 -10.60
N GLY A 16 2.38 -1.57 -11.65
CA GLY A 16 1.76 -2.32 -12.74
C GLY A 16 1.18 -3.69 -12.34
N ASP A 17 1.52 -4.22 -11.16
CA ASP A 17 0.94 -5.46 -10.63
C ASP A 17 -0.33 -5.20 -9.78
N ILE A 18 -0.71 -3.93 -9.58
CA ILE A 18 -1.88 -3.52 -8.80
C ILE A 18 -3.09 -3.43 -9.72
N SER A 19 -4.12 -4.22 -9.42
CA SER A 19 -5.41 -4.17 -10.11
C SER A 19 -6.32 -3.06 -9.57
N SER A 20 -6.33 -2.84 -8.26
CA SER A 20 -7.09 -1.76 -7.63
C SER A 20 -6.50 -1.39 -6.28
N MET A 21 -6.82 -0.20 -5.81
CA MET A 21 -6.34 0.34 -4.56
C MET A 21 -7.45 1.15 -3.89
N GLN A 22 -7.60 0.98 -2.58
CA GLN A 22 -8.59 1.72 -1.80
C GLN A 22 -8.11 1.97 -0.37
N MET A 23 -8.58 3.07 0.20
CA MET A 23 -8.34 3.41 1.59
C MET A 23 -9.51 2.92 2.44
N VAL A 24 -9.24 2.04 3.39
CA VAL A 24 -10.24 1.35 4.20
C VAL A 24 -10.03 1.62 5.68
N THR A 25 -11.12 1.54 6.43
CA THR A 25 -11.06 1.57 7.90
C THR A 25 -11.06 0.14 8.41
N THR A 26 -9.98 -0.24 9.08
CA THR A 26 -9.86 -1.56 9.74
C THR A 26 -10.84 -1.70 10.90
N PRO A 27 -11.18 -2.93 11.35
CA PRO A 27 -12.10 -3.16 12.48
C PRO A 27 -11.73 -2.47 13.81
N GLY A 28 -10.52 -1.93 13.92
CA GLY A 28 -10.06 -1.12 15.07
C GLY A 28 -10.15 0.39 14.87
N GLY A 29 -10.86 0.87 13.84
CA GLY A 29 -11.01 2.30 13.55
C GLY A 29 -9.76 2.97 12.94
N ARG A 30 -8.74 2.18 12.58
CA ARG A 30 -7.51 2.69 11.97
C ARG A 30 -7.60 2.62 10.45
N TRP A 31 -7.05 3.63 9.78
CA TRP A 31 -6.93 3.63 8.34
C TRP A 31 -5.89 2.63 7.85
N ALA A 32 -6.15 2.02 6.69
CA ALA A 32 -5.22 1.18 5.96
C ALA A 32 -5.39 1.40 4.46
N LEU A 33 -4.33 1.16 3.70
CA LEU A 33 -4.35 1.10 2.25
C LEU A 33 -4.41 -0.36 1.82
N GLU A 34 -5.48 -0.72 1.14
CA GLU A 34 -5.69 -2.05 0.59
C GLU A 34 -5.31 -2.05 -0.89
N LEU A 35 -4.43 -2.97 -1.26
CA LEU A 35 -3.97 -3.18 -2.63
C LEU A 35 -4.47 -4.54 -3.10
N GLN A 36 -5.30 -4.52 -4.14
CA GLN A 36 -5.66 -5.73 -4.86
C GLN A 36 -4.65 -5.93 -5.98
N MET A 37 -3.91 -7.02 -5.95
CA MET A 37 -2.94 -7.36 -7.00
C MET A 37 -3.64 -8.07 -8.17
N ILE A 38 -3.12 -7.91 -9.39
CA ILE A 38 -3.56 -8.64 -10.59
C ILE A 38 -3.44 -10.16 -10.40
N SER A 39 -2.48 -10.60 -9.58
CA SER A 39 -2.31 -12.01 -9.20
C SER A 39 -3.45 -12.57 -8.33
N GLY A 40 -4.40 -11.73 -7.88
CA GLY A 40 -5.47 -12.09 -6.96
C GLY A 40 -5.06 -12.02 -5.48
N ARG A 41 -3.80 -11.68 -5.18
CA ARG A 41 -3.33 -11.44 -3.82
C ARG A 41 -3.82 -10.10 -3.30
N GLU A 42 -4.18 -10.05 -2.02
CA GLU A 42 -4.48 -8.81 -1.33
C GLU A 42 -3.32 -8.42 -0.40
N ILE A 43 -3.02 -7.13 -0.33
CA ILE A 43 -2.01 -6.56 0.56
C ILE A 43 -2.64 -5.41 1.32
N VAL A 44 -2.59 -5.47 2.65
CA VAL A 44 -3.07 -4.41 3.53
C VAL A 44 -1.89 -3.69 4.19
N ILE A 45 -1.77 -2.40 3.94
CA ILE A 45 -0.76 -1.50 4.52
C ILE A 45 -1.45 -0.64 5.60
N PRO A 46 -1.25 -0.92 6.90
CA PRO A 46 -1.88 -0.15 7.96
C PRO A 46 -1.20 1.22 8.12
N ALA A 47 -1.97 2.25 8.50
CA ALA A 47 -1.46 3.59 8.84
C ALA A 47 -0.56 3.63 10.08
N SER A 48 -0.42 2.51 10.81
CA SER A 48 0.51 2.39 11.93
C SER A 48 1.05 0.96 11.97
N ASN A 49 2.36 0.83 12.11
CA ASN A 49 3.06 -0.44 12.29
C ASN A 49 4.02 -0.35 13.51
N ASP A 50 4.72 -1.45 13.82
CA ASP A 50 5.66 -1.54 14.95
C ASP A 50 6.82 -0.54 14.88
N GLN A 51 6.96 0.18 13.75
CA GLN A 51 7.99 1.20 13.52
C GLN A 51 7.40 2.62 13.39
N GLY A 52 6.11 2.82 13.72
CA GLY A 52 5.47 4.13 13.80
C GLY A 52 4.31 4.35 12.82
N SER A 53 3.95 5.61 12.63
CA SER A 53 2.88 6.02 11.71
C SER A 53 3.36 6.00 10.26
N VAL A 54 2.51 5.53 9.35
CA VAL A 54 2.72 5.57 7.90
C VAL A 54 1.73 6.57 7.33
N ASP A 55 2.21 7.55 6.58
CA ASP A 55 1.34 8.47 5.85
C ASP A 55 0.81 7.78 4.59
N LEU A 56 -0.41 7.25 4.67
CA LEU A 56 -1.05 6.54 3.57
C LEU A 56 -1.32 7.43 2.36
N ASN A 57 -1.46 8.75 2.54
CA ASN A 57 -1.70 9.66 1.41
C ASN A 57 -0.44 9.78 0.54
N VAL A 58 0.73 9.84 1.19
CA VAL A 58 2.02 9.86 0.48
C VAL A 58 2.24 8.55 -0.26
N VAL A 59 1.96 7.40 0.38
CA VAL A 59 2.07 6.08 -0.27
C VAL A 59 1.12 5.97 -1.45
N HIS A 60 -0.13 6.40 -1.29
CA HIS A 60 -1.12 6.42 -2.36
C HIS A 60 -0.68 7.29 -3.54
N ALA A 61 -0.22 8.52 -3.29
CA ALA A 61 0.27 9.42 -4.33
C ALA A 61 1.46 8.82 -5.10
N GLN A 62 2.44 8.25 -4.39
CA GLN A 62 3.60 7.61 -5.01
C GLN A 62 3.23 6.41 -5.89
N LEU A 63 2.22 5.63 -5.49
CA LEU A 63 1.73 4.51 -6.30
C LEU A 63 1.01 4.98 -7.56
N MET A 64 0.22 6.07 -7.47
CA MET A 64 -0.47 6.64 -8.61
C MET A 64 0.52 7.25 -9.62
N GLU A 65 1.48 8.05 -9.17
CA GLU A 65 2.53 8.64 -10.04
C GLU A 65 3.39 7.57 -10.73
N ALA A 66 3.64 6.44 -10.06
CA ALA A 66 4.44 5.36 -10.62
C ALA A 66 3.64 4.40 -11.54
N SER A 67 2.32 4.61 -11.67
CA SER A 67 1.45 3.87 -12.59
C SER A 67 1.26 4.57 -13.94
N GLU A 68 1.69 5.84 -14.06
CA GLU A 68 1.77 6.60 -15.31
C GLU A 68 3.04 6.27 -16.11
#